data_AF-A0A842R039-F1
#
_entry.id   AF-A0A842R039-F1
#
_cell.length_a   1.000
_cell.length_b   1.000
_cell.length_c   1.000
_cell.angle_alpha   90.00
_cell.angle_beta   90.00
_cell.angle_gamma   90.00
#
_symmetry.space_group_name_H-M   'P 1'
#
loop_
_entity.id
_entity.type
_entity.pdbx_description
1 polymer ?
#
loop_
_entity_poly.entity_id
_entity_poly.type
_entity_poly.pdbx_seq_one_letter_code
_entity_poly.pdbx_strand_id
1 'polypeptide(L)'
;MMKTFPRIVNPNPRTNFEKFIKDKHLGIYSFLLKPVPMDFPLKLEFFSSGKPNKLEATVDALGSLINPISKIMVDYSEPSPQMEAHKRVCIPEQDFKTIVDLIRQNTGYCSTLLSKRRDRRPF
;
A
#
# COMPACT_ATOMS: atom_id res chain seq x y z
N MET A 1 17.67 4.94 33.86
CA MET A 1 16.53 5.83 33.51
C MET A 1 16.12 5.58 32.06
N MET A 2 14.99 4.90 31.83
CA MET A 2 14.42 4.77 30.48
C MET A 2 13.81 6.11 30.08
N LYS A 3 14.33 6.73 29.01
CA LYS A 3 13.70 7.91 28.40
C LYS A 3 12.46 7.44 27.65
N THR A 4 11.27 7.76 28.16
CA THR A 4 10.03 7.61 27.41
C THR A 4 10.00 8.64 26.29
N PHE A 5 9.87 8.18 25.04
CA PHE A 5 9.67 9.05 23.89
C PHE A 5 8.37 9.85 24.06
N PRO A 6 8.37 11.16 23.71
CA PRO A 6 7.15 11.96 23.78
C PRO A 6 6.11 11.37 22.83
N ARG A 7 5.02 10.83 23.39
CA ARG A 7 3.83 10.49 22.60
C ARG A 7 3.20 11.79 22.13
N ILE A 8 3.06 11.94 20.82
CA ILE A 8 2.29 13.05 20.24
C ILE A 8 0.84 12.84 20.66
N VAL A 9 0.36 13.65 21.60
CA VAL A 9 -0.93 13.42 22.27
C VAL A 9 -2.11 13.70 21.33
N ASN A 10 -1.94 14.47 20.27
CA ASN A 10 -2.88 14.59 19.16
C ASN A 10 -2.19 15.29 17.97
N PRO A 11 -1.74 14.57 16.92
CA PRO A 11 -1.23 15.23 15.74
C PRO A 11 -2.37 16.02 15.06
N ASN A 12 -2.15 17.30 14.81
CA ASN A 12 -3.04 18.09 13.96
C ASN A 12 -3.00 17.47 12.55
N PRO A 13 -4.15 17.22 11.89
CA PRO A 13 -4.14 16.57 10.58
C PRO A 13 -3.36 17.43 9.57
N ARG A 14 -2.36 16.82 8.95
CA ARG A 14 -1.44 17.44 7.97
C ARG A 14 -2.00 17.43 6.56
N THR A 15 -2.98 16.57 6.30
CA THR A 15 -3.61 16.39 4.99
C THR A 15 -5.13 16.45 5.11
N ASN A 16 -5.79 16.79 3.99
CA ASN A 16 -7.26 16.75 3.90
C ASN A 16 -7.82 15.35 4.21
N PHE A 17 -7.05 14.29 3.91
CA PHE A 17 -7.41 12.92 4.20
C PHE A 17 -7.36 12.60 5.70
N GLU A 18 -6.30 13.00 6.39
CA GLU A 18 -6.19 12.85 7.85
C GLU A 18 -7.32 13.61 8.57
N LYS A 19 -7.67 14.81 8.06
CA LYS A 19 -8.79 15.59 8.58
C LYS A 19 -10.10 14.84 8.37
N PHE A 20 -10.34 14.29 7.18
CA PHE A 20 -11.52 13.47 6.89
C PHE A 20 -11.65 12.27 7.83
N ILE A 21 -10.57 11.51 8.04
CA ILE A 21 -10.54 10.37 8.98
C ILE A 21 -10.95 10.82 10.38
N LYS A 22 -10.37 11.92 10.86
CA LYS A 22 -10.62 12.46 12.20
C LYS A 22 -12.06 12.95 12.35
N ASP A 23 -12.54 13.77 11.40
CA ASP A 23 -13.88 14.36 11.42
C ASP A 23 -14.98 13.29 11.33
N LYS A 24 -14.71 12.18 10.61
CA LYS A 24 -15.63 11.05 10.49
C LYS A 24 -15.44 9.98 11.57
N HIS A 25 -14.52 10.20 12.52
CA HIS A 25 -14.18 9.24 13.58
C HIS A 25 -13.90 7.83 13.04
N LEU A 26 -13.18 7.72 11.93
CA LEU A 26 -12.87 6.45 11.30
C LEU A 26 -11.71 5.75 12.01
N GLY A 27 -11.92 4.49 12.39
CA GLY A 27 -10.87 3.55 12.77
C GLY A 27 -10.36 2.77 11.54
N ILE A 28 -9.12 2.30 11.61
CA ILE A 28 -8.54 1.35 10.66
C ILE A 28 -8.79 -0.06 11.21
N TYR A 29 -9.39 -0.90 10.38
CA TYR A 29 -9.66 -2.30 10.68
C TYR A 29 -9.00 -3.18 9.63
N SER A 30 -8.71 -4.41 10.01
CA SER A 30 -8.13 -5.38 9.08
C SER A 30 -8.63 -6.78 9.32
N PHE A 31 -8.75 -7.56 8.25
CA PHE A 31 -9.00 -8.99 8.32
C PHE A 31 -8.14 -9.73 7.30
N LEU A 32 -8.02 -11.04 7.48
CA LEU A 32 -7.30 -11.93 6.58
C LEU A 32 -8.29 -12.68 5.70
N LEU A 33 -8.01 -12.71 4.39
CA LEU A 33 -8.75 -13.49 3.41
C LEU A 33 -7.80 -14.49 2.75
N LYS A 34 -8.16 -15.77 2.72
CA LYS A 34 -7.39 -16.82 2.04
C LYS A 34 -8.15 -17.29 0.78
N PRO A 35 -7.99 -16.59 -0.36
CA PRO A 35 -8.77 -16.89 -1.56
C PRO A 35 -8.29 -18.17 -2.27
N VAL A 36 -6.98 -18.42 -2.33
CA VAL A 36 -6.40 -19.63 -2.94
C VAL A 36 -5.65 -20.47 -1.90
N PRO A 37 -5.50 -21.79 -2.08
CA PRO A 37 -4.82 -22.65 -1.09
C PRO A 37 -3.31 -22.47 -1.03
N MET A 38 -2.65 -22.23 -2.17
CA MET A 38 -1.19 -22.35 -2.31
C MET A 38 -0.41 -21.05 -2.06
N ASP A 39 -1.08 -19.88 -2.01
CA ASP A 39 -0.44 -18.57 -1.82
C ASP A 39 -0.64 -18.00 -0.41
N PHE A 40 -0.04 -16.87 -0.06
CA PHE A 40 -0.25 -16.21 1.22
C PHE A 40 -1.68 -15.64 1.37
N PRO A 41 -2.23 -15.57 2.59
CA PRO A 41 -3.49 -14.86 2.84
C PRO A 41 -3.31 -13.36 2.54
N LEU A 42 -4.34 -12.76 1.95
CA LEU A 42 -4.44 -11.32 1.79
C LEU A 42 -4.80 -10.66 3.11
N LYS A 43 -4.07 -9.60 3.47
CA LYS A 43 -4.49 -8.67 4.52
C LYS A 43 -5.28 -7.55 3.88
N LEU A 44 -6.56 -7.46 4.21
CA LEU A 44 -7.43 -6.38 3.76
C LEU A 44 -7.57 -5.35 4.88
N GLU A 45 -7.23 -4.11 4.59
CA GLU A 45 -7.35 -2.97 5.51
C GLU A 45 -8.45 -2.02 5.02
N PHE A 46 -9.30 -1.56 5.91
CA PHE A 46 -10.40 -0.66 5.57
C PHE A 46 -10.72 0.31 6.71
N PHE A 47 -11.31 1.44 6.35
CA PHE A 47 -11.75 2.45 7.31
C PHE A 47 -13.23 2.27 7.65
N SER A 48 -13.59 2.36 8.93
CA SER A 48 -15.00 2.35 9.36
C SER A 48 -15.19 3.17 10.64
N SER A 49 -16.38 3.72 10.84
CA SER A 49 -16.79 4.35 12.11
C SER A 49 -17.41 3.35 13.09
N GLY A 50 -17.63 2.10 12.67
CA GLY A 50 -18.26 1.06 13.47
C GLY A 50 -17.33 0.49 14.55
N LYS A 51 -17.91 0.05 15.68
CA LYS A 51 -17.17 -0.74 16.68
C LYS A 51 -16.76 -2.10 16.07
N PRO A 52 -15.60 -2.69 16.46
CA PRO A 52 -15.13 -3.96 15.90
C PRO A 52 -16.20 -5.06 15.83
N ASN A 53 -16.97 -5.22 16.91
CA ASN A 53 -18.02 -6.24 17.04
C ASN A 53 -19.25 -6.02 16.13
N LYS A 54 -19.27 -4.95 15.34
CA LYS A 54 -20.36 -4.61 14.40
C LYS A 54 -19.89 -4.55 12.95
N LEU A 55 -18.65 -4.99 12.67
CA LEU A 55 -18.06 -4.92 11.34
C LEU A 55 -18.25 -6.19 10.50
N GLU A 56 -18.90 -7.22 11.05
CA GLU A 56 -19.11 -8.51 10.37
C GLU A 56 -19.74 -8.34 8.98
N ALA A 57 -20.85 -7.62 8.87
CA ALA A 57 -21.49 -7.34 7.58
C ALA A 57 -20.58 -6.59 6.59
N THR A 58 -19.69 -5.71 7.08
CA THR A 58 -18.71 -5.02 6.24
C THR A 58 -17.61 -5.97 5.78
N VAL A 59 -17.12 -6.84 6.67
CA VAL A 59 -16.12 -7.86 6.37
C VAL A 59 -16.68 -8.85 5.34
N ASP A 60 -17.91 -9.31 5.50
CA ASP A 60 -18.58 -10.20 4.55
C ASP A 60 -18.80 -9.53 3.19
N ALA A 61 -19.21 -8.25 3.19
CA ALA A 61 -19.36 -7.49 1.96
C ALA A 61 -18.01 -7.33 1.23
N LEU A 62 -16.95 -6.96 1.93
CA LEU A 62 -15.61 -6.85 1.35
C LEU A 62 -15.09 -8.22 0.88
N GLY A 63 -15.27 -9.28 1.68
CA GLY A 63 -14.90 -10.64 1.33
C GLY A 63 -15.62 -11.14 0.08
N SER A 64 -16.93 -10.91 -0.02
CA SER A 64 -17.72 -11.30 -1.20
C SER A 64 -17.35 -10.55 -2.48
N LEU A 65 -16.84 -9.32 -2.37
CA LEU A 65 -16.32 -8.54 -3.49
C LEU A 65 -14.92 -8.98 -3.92
N ILE A 66 -14.00 -9.19 -2.97
CA ILE A 66 -12.59 -9.47 -3.26
C ILE A 66 -12.35 -10.96 -3.61
N ASN A 67 -13.03 -11.87 -2.94
CA ASN A 67 -12.82 -13.31 -3.15
C ASN A 67 -12.99 -13.77 -4.61
N PRO A 68 -14.02 -13.38 -5.38
CA PRO A 68 -14.17 -13.83 -6.76
C PRO A 68 -13.06 -13.29 -7.68
N ILE A 69 -12.62 -12.04 -7.51
CA ILE A 69 -11.55 -11.45 -8.34
C ILE A 69 -10.16 -12.01 -8.00
N SER A 70 -9.95 -12.41 -6.74
CA SER A 70 -8.74 -13.09 -6.29
C SER A 70 -8.68 -14.56 -6.73
N LYS A 71 -9.82 -15.23 -6.93
CA LYS A 71 -9.87 -16.65 -7.32
C LYS A 71 -9.75 -16.91 -8.83
N ILE A 72 -9.65 -15.85 -9.65
CA ILE A 72 -9.51 -15.99 -11.10
C ILE A 72 -8.24 -16.78 -11.46
N MET A 73 -7.17 -16.56 -10.69
CA MET A 73 -5.90 -17.28 -10.83
C MET A 73 -5.76 -18.28 -9.68
N VAL A 74 -5.49 -19.54 -9.98
CA VAL A 74 -5.43 -20.60 -8.95
C VAL A 74 -4.17 -20.48 -8.07
N ASP A 75 -3.11 -19.89 -8.62
CA ASP A 75 -1.79 -19.84 -8.00
C ASP A 75 -1.53 -18.57 -7.17
N TYR A 76 -2.35 -17.52 -7.36
CA TYR A 76 -2.10 -16.20 -6.76
C TYR A 76 -3.34 -15.69 -6.04
N SER A 77 -3.17 -15.26 -4.80
CA SER A 77 -4.21 -14.63 -4.00
C SER A 77 -4.51 -13.21 -4.47
N GLU A 78 -3.52 -12.51 -5.02
CA GLU A 78 -3.65 -11.09 -5.36
C GLU A 78 -4.67 -10.87 -6.50
N PRO A 79 -5.63 -9.93 -6.35
CA PRO A 79 -6.58 -9.60 -7.40
C PRO A 79 -5.89 -9.20 -8.71
N SER A 80 -6.38 -9.74 -9.84
CA SER A 80 -5.80 -9.43 -11.16
C SER A 80 -5.71 -7.93 -11.49
N PRO A 81 -6.67 -7.04 -11.10
CA PRO A 81 -6.51 -5.61 -11.37
C PRO A 81 -5.33 -4.98 -10.63
N GLN A 82 -5.00 -5.46 -9.42
CA GLN A 82 -3.86 -4.98 -8.65
C GLN A 82 -2.55 -5.44 -9.29
N MET A 83 -2.48 -6.71 -9.71
CA MET A 83 -1.33 -7.26 -10.42
C MET A 83 -1.06 -6.50 -11.74
N GLU A 84 -2.11 -6.18 -12.50
CA GLU A 84 -1.99 -5.41 -13.73
C GLU A 84 -1.53 -3.98 -13.47
N ALA A 85 -2.12 -3.29 -12.48
CA ALA A 85 -1.71 -1.94 -12.11
C ALA A 85 -0.24 -1.91 -11.68
N HIS A 86 0.20 -2.91 -10.92
CA HIS A 86 1.59 -3.08 -10.52
C HIS A 86 2.51 -3.25 -11.74
N LYS A 87 2.15 -4.13 -12.68
CA LYS A 87 2.92 -4.33 -13.91
C LYS A 87 3.00 -3.05 -14.77
N ARG A 88 1.93 -2.26 -14.83
CA ARG A 88 1.88 -1.01 -15.62
C ARG A 88 2.69 0.13 -15.00
N VAL A 89 2.82 0.18 -13.67
CA VAL A 89 3.61 1.23 -12.99
C VAL A 89 5.10 0.90 -12.93
N CYS A 90 5.47 -0.37 -13.12
CA CYS A 90 6.87 -0.78 -13.22
C CYS A 90 7.54 -0.11 -14.42
N ILE A 91 8.47 0.81 -14.13
CA ILE A 91 9.27 1.49 -15.14
C ILE A 91 10.37 0.52 -15.60
N PRO A 92 10.41 0.15 -16.90
CA PRO A 92 11.49 -0.67 -17.44
C PRO A 92 12.85 -0.01 -17.21
N GLU A 93 13.89 -0.82 -17.03
CA GLU A 93 15.23 -0.31 -16.71
C GLU A 93 15.77 0.64 -17.79
N GLN A 94 15.46 0.35 -19.06
CA GLN A 94 15.81 1.19 -20.20
C GLN A 94 15.11 2.57 -20.16
N ASP A 95 13.82 2.59 -19.82
CA ASP A 95 13.05 3.82 -19.70
C ASP A 95 13.51 4.62 -18.48
N PHE A 96 13.85 3.93 -17.40
CA PHE A 96 14.41 4.55 -16.21
C PHE A 96 15.72 5.27 -16.51
N LYS A 97 16.64 4.64 -17.27
CA LYS A 97 17.89 5.28 -17.71
C LYS A 97 17.62 6.57 -18.49
N THR A 98 16.66 6.52 -19.42
CA THR A 98 16.26 7.67 -20.23
C THR A 98 15.72 8.81 -19.37
N ILE A 99 14.86 8.51 -18.39
CA ILE A 99 14.34 9.49 -17.43
C ILE A 99 15.49 10.14 -16.65
N VAL A 100 16.45 9.35 -16.17
CA VAL A 100 17.60 9.86 -15.42
C VAL A 100 18.45 10.78 -16.29
N ASP A 101 18.72 10.41 -17.54
CA ASP A 101 19.53 11.22 -18.45
C ASP A 101 18.81 12.53 -18.85
N LEU A 102 17.48 12.52 -19.03
CA LEU A 102 16.68 13.73 -19.24
C LEU A 102 16.74 14.67 -18.02
N ILE A 103 16.65 14.13 -16.81
CA ILE A 103 16.79 14.93 -15.58
C ILE A 103 18.18 15.55 -15.51
N ARG A 104 19.24 14.79 -15.85
CA ARG A 104 20.62 15.30 -15.88
C ARG A 104 20.78 16.45 -16.87
N GLN A 105 20.28 16.29 -18.09
CA GLN A 105 20.35 17.30 -19.14
C GLN A 105 19.65 18.60 -18.74
N ASN A 106 18.46 18.49 -18.13
CA ASN A 106 17.66 19.67 -17.79
C ASN A 106 18.07 20.37 -16.50
N THR A 107 18.76 19.69 -15.59
CA THR A 107 19.11 20.24 -14.27
C THR A 107 20.61 20.44 -14.05
N GLY A 108 21.46 19.88 -14.92
CA GLY A 108 22.92 19.91 -14.78
C GLY A 108 23.47 19.04 -13.64
N TYR A 109 22.61 18.38 -12.84
CA TYR A 109 23.03 17.55 -11.72
C TYR A 109 23.45 16.16 -12.19
N CYS A 110 24.71 15.79 -11.91
CA CYS A 110 25.23 14.45 -12.17
C CYS A 110 24.68 13.45 -11.16
N SER A 111 23.69 12.65 -11.59
CA SER A 111 22.95 11.72 -10.73
C SER A 111 23.69 10.42 -10.37
N THR A 112 25.02 10.36 -10.48
CA THR A 112 25.83 9.18 -10.12
C THR A 112 25.63 8.74 -8.66
N LEU A 113 25.14 9.64 -7.80
CA LEU A 113 24.74 9.34 -6.42
C LEU A 113 23.30 8.80 -6.28
N LEU A 114 22.41 9.04 -7.25
CA LEU A 114 21.01 8.57 -7.21
C LEU A 114 20.87 7.12 -7.68
N SER A 115 21.71 6.67 -8.61
CA SER A 115 21.74 5.26 -9.06
C SER A 115 22.12 4.29 -7.94
N LYS A 116 23.06 4.66 -7.07
CA LYS A 116 23.48 3.82 -5.92
C LYS A 116 22.46 3.75 -4.77
N ARG A 117 21.48 4.65 -4.71
CA ARG A 117 20.48 4.68 -3.63
C ARG A 117 19.30 3.72 -3.83
N ARG A 118 19.10 3.20 -5.05
CA ARG A 118 17.99 2.29 -5.38
C ARG A 118 18.38 0.82 -5.43
N ASP A 119 19.68 0.51 -5.41
CA ASP A 119 20.11 -0.85 -5.18
C ASP A 119 19.98 -1.16 -3.69
N ARG A 120 18.82 -1.71 -3.31
CA ARG A 120 18.48 -2.13 -1.95
C ARG A 120 18.63 -3.65 -1.76
N ARG A 121 19.29 -4.34 -2.70
CA ARG A 121 19.60 -5.76 -2.54
C ARG A 121 20.81 -5.86 -1.59
N PRO A 122 20.74 -6.64 -0.50
CA PRO A 122 21.85 -6.74 0.43
C PRO A 122 22.97 -7.67 -0.06
N PHE A 123 22.89 -8.21 -1.29
CA PHE A 123 23.84 -9.13 -1.91
C PHE A 123 23.75 -9.00 -3.43
#